data_AF-A0A7Y0X7V4-F1
#
_entry.id   AF-A0A7Y0X7V4-F1
#
_cell.length_a   1.000
_cell.length_b   1.000
_cell.length_c   1.000
_cell.angle_alpha   90.00
_cell.angle_beta   90.00
_cell.angle_gamma   90.00
#
_symmetry.space_group_name_H-M   'P 1'
#
loop_
_entity.id
_entity.type
_entity.pdbx_description
1 polymer ?
#
loop_
_entity_poly.entity_id
_entity_poly.type
_entity_poly.pdbx_seq_one_letter_code
_entity_poly.pdbx_strand_id
1 'polypeptide(L)'
;KLYENLDDIAGLGFRGSKTMAKKLIDNKENAMLSYELATIKLDVELEETPESLLKAEPNKDVLVKLYGQLTFKSWLNELLEGGSGSVEAVELAGSSQASSSQAEMETSAVTIDRSQYET
;
A
#
# COMPACT_ATOMS: atom_id res chain seq x y z
N LYS A 1 -8.50 -28.34 -12.93
CA LYS A 1 -7.37 -28.25 -13.88
C LYS A 1 -5.99 -28.54 -13.28
N LEU A 2 -5.47 -27.81 -12.27
CA LEU A 2 -4.12 -28.10 -11.73
C LEU A 2 -3.99 -29.53 -11.18
N TYR A 3 -4.92 -29.96 -10.33
CA TYR A 3 -4.94 -31.31 -9.75
C TYR A 3 -5.32 -32.43 -10.73
N GLU A 4 -5.74 -32.11 -11.95
CA GLU A 4 -6.04 -33.09 -13.00
C GLU A 4 -4.79 -33.48 -13.80
N ASN A 5 -3.72 -32.67 -13.74
CA ASN A 5 -2.50 -32.82 -14.56
C ASN A 5 -1.24 -32.87 -13.68
N LEU A 6 -1.27 -33.62 -12.58
CA LEU A 6 -0.15 -33.67 -11.62
C LEU A 6 1.08 -34.41 -12.18
N ASP A 7 0.88 -35.36 -13.09
CA ASP A 7 1.95 -36.15 -13.70
C ASP A 7 2.85 -35.31 -14.62
N ASP A 8 2.30 -34.25 -15.20
CA ASP A 8 3.04 -33.33 -16.08
C ASP A 8 4.07 -32.49 -15.30
N ILE A 9 3.90 -32.35 -13.98
CA ILE A 9 4.74 -31.51 -13.12
C ILE A 9 6.18 -32.05 -13.04
N ALA A 10 6.35 -33.37 -13.10
CA ALA A 10 7.67 -34.00 -13.05
C ALA A 10 8.54 -33.65 -14.27
N GLY A 11 7.92 -33.35 -15.41
CA GLY A 11 8.60 -33.00 -16.67
C GLY A 11 9.07 -31.55 -16.77
N LEU A 12 8.67 -30.66 -15.85
CA LEU A 12 8.92 -29.22 -15.92
C LEU A 12 10.36 -28.80 -15.55
N GLY A 13 11.22 -29.73 -15.14
CA GLY A 13 12.67 -29.50 -14.97
C GLY A 13 13.10 -28.60 -13.81
N PHE A 14 12.18 -27.97 -13.08
CA PHE A 14 12.51 -27.15 -11.91
C PHE A 14 12.94 -28.00 -10.71
N ARG A 15 13.67 -27.38 -9.77
CA ARG A 15 14.16 -28.06 -8.56
C ARG A 15 12.99 -28.54 -7.69
N GLY A 16 12.90 -29.85 -7.49
CA GLY A 16 11.82 -30.48 -6.72
C GLY A 16 10.61 -30.91 -7.56
N SER A 17 10.61 -30.68 -8.88
CA SER A 17 9.55 -31.13 -9.82
C SER A 17 9.07 -32.57 -9.58
N LYS A 18 10.01 -33.51 -9.44
CA LYS A 18 9.73 -34.94 -9.21
C LYS A 18 8.97 -35.25 -7.92
N THR A 19 9.07 -34.41 -6.88
CA THR A 19 8.38 -34.62 -5.60
C THR A 19 7.20 -33.68 -5.38
N MET A 20 6.98 -32.75 -6.33
CA MET A 20 6.01 -31.69 -6.19
C MET A 20 4.56 -32.22 -6.26
N ALA A 21 4.27 -33.16 -7.15
CA ALA A 21 2.94 -33.80 -7.25
C ALA A 21 2.44 -34.35 -5.90
N LYS A 22 3.31 -35.06 -5.17
CA LYS A 22 3.00 -35.58 -3.83
C LYS A 22 2.70 -34.43 -2.84
N LYS A 23 3.53 -33.39 -2.82
CA LYS A 23 3.34 -32.23 -1.92
C LYS A 23 2.03 -31.49 -2.18
N LEU A 24 1.62 -31.38 -3.44
CA LEU A 24 0.33 -30.78 -3.81
C LEU A 24 -0.85 -31.62 -3.29
N ILE A 25 -0.78 -32.96 -3.43
CA ILE A 25 -1.84 -33.85 -2.93
C ILE A 25 -1.95 -33.73 -1.40
N ASP A 26 -0.82 -33.81 -0.69
CA ASP A 26 -0.77 -33.75 0.78
C ASP A 26 -1.31 -32.41 1.34
N ASN A 27 -1.29 -31.34 0.54
CA ASN A 27 -1.71 -30.00 0.95
C ASN A 27 -2.93 -29.47 0.17
N LYS A 28 -3.66 -30.35 -0.52
CA LYS A 28 -4.74 -29.95 -1.43
C LYS A 28 -5.81 -29.12 -0.72
N GLU A 29 -6.28 -29.58 0.44
CA GLU A 29 -7.33 -28.90 1.21
C GLU A 29 -6.88 -27.50 1.64
N ASN A 30 -5.67 -27.38 2.17
CA ASN A 30 -5.09 -26.10 2.56
C ASN A 30 -4.94 -25.14 1.37
N ALA A 31 -4.53 -25.66 0.20
CA ALA A 31 -4.40 -24.86 -1.01
C ALA A 31 -5.76 -24.35 -1.51
N MET A 32 -6.80 -25.18 -1.46
CA MET A 32 -8.16 -24.79 -1.85
C MET A 32 -8.75 -23.78 -0.87
N LEU A 33 -8.55 -23.97 0.45
CA LEU A 33 -8.97 -23.01 1.46
C LEU A 33 -8.24 -21.66 1.32
N SER A 34 -6.92 -21.69 1.09
CA SER A 34 -6.14 -20.48 0.81
C SER A 34 -6.65 -19.76 -0.43
N TYR A 35 -7.00 -20.50 -1.48
CA TYR A 35 -7.60 -19.93 -2.69
C TYR A 35 -8.93 -19.24 -2.39
N GLU A 36 -9.82 -19.88 -1.63
CA GLU A 36 -11.10 -19.30 -1.23
C GLU A 36 -10.90 -18.02 -0.41
N LEU A 37 -10.02 -18.06 0.60
CA LEU A 37 -9.75 -16.92 1.48
C LEU A 37 -9.05 -15.75 0.78
N ALA A 38 -8.19 -16.04 -0.19
CA ALA A 38 -7.52 -15.02 -0.99
C ALA A 38 -8.39 -14.49 -2.14
N THR A 39 -9.51 -15.16 -2.46
CA THR A 39 -10.42 -14.71 -3.51
C THR A 39 -11.19 -13.50 -3.00
N ILE A 40 -10.94 -12.34 -3.62
CA ILE A 40 -11.65 -11.10 -3.29
C ILE A 40 -13.11 -11.23 -3.74
N LYS A 41 -14.03 -11.00 -2.80
CA LYS A 41 -15.45 -10.88 -3.09
C LYS A 41 -15.74 -9.53 -3.76
N LEU A 42 -16.27 -9.56 -4.99
CA LEU A 42 -16.49 -8.35 -5.81
C LEU A 42 -17.94 -7.83 -5.75
N ASP A 43 -18.88 -8.65 -5.28
CA ASP A 43 -20.31 -8.37 -5.17
C ASP A 43 -20.70 -7.96 -3.74
N VAL A 44 -19.90 -7.09 -3.14
CA VAL A 44 -20.20 -6.54 -1.82
C VAL A 44 -21.12 -5.33 -1.97
N GLU A 45 -22.25 -5.33 -1.27
CA GLU A 45 -23.13 -4.16 -1.18
C GLU A 45 -22.40 -3.04 -0.43
N LEU A 46 -22.27 -1.89 -1.09
CA LEU A 46 -21.66 -0.67 -0.54
C LEU A 46 -22.69 0.46 -0.57
N GLU A 47 -22.68 1.30 0.46
CA GLU A 47 -23.56 2.47 0.56
C GLU A 47 -23.18 3.56 -0.46
N GLU A 48 -21.90 3.64 -0.79
CA GLU A 48 -21.29 4.65 -1.64
C GLU A 48 -20.90 4.07 -3.00
N THR A 49 -20.98 4.89 -4.05
CA THR A 49 -20.52 4.53 -5.40
C THR A 49 -19.21 5.24 -5.72
N PRO A 50 -18.41 4.75 -6.69
CA PRO A 50 -17.19 5.45 -7.10
C PRO A 50 -17.41 6.92 -7.45
N GLU A 51 -18.57 7.26 -8.01
CA GLU A 51 -18.96 8.62 -8.39
C GLU A 51 -19.36 9.50 -7.20
N SER A 52 -19.79 8.92 -6.06
CA SER A 52 -20.10 9.68 -4.85
C SER A 52 -18.85 10.08 -4.06
N LEU A 53 -17.73 9.39 -4.27
CA LEU A 53 -16.44 9.64 -3.61
C LEU A 53 -15.70 10.86 -4.19
N LEU A 54 -16.28 12.05 -4.01
CA LEU A 54 -15.69 13.32 -4.44
C LEU A 54 -14.83 13.96 -3.34
N LYS A 55 -13.72 14.61 -3.74
CA LYS A 55 -12.89 15.40 -2.82
C LYS A 55 -13.66 16.64 -2.38
N ALA A 56 -13.93 16.75 -1.09
CA ALA A 56 -14.53 17.93 -0.48
C ALA A 56 -13.46 18.93 -0.01
N GLU A 57 -13.87 20.18 0.18
CA GLU A 57 -13.02 21.22 0.76
C GLU A 57 -12.64 20.88 2.22
N PRO A 58 -11.36 20.95 2.60
CA PRO A 58 -10.92 20.65 3.96
C PRO A 58 -11.53 21.61 5.00
N ASN A 59 -12.07 21.05 6.09
CA ASN A 59 -12.50 21.84 7.23
C ASN A 59 -11.31 22.17 8.15
N LYS A 60 -10.72 23.35 7.96
CA LYS A 60 -9.51 23.79 8.68
C LYS A 60 -9.69 23.83 10.20
N ASP A 61 -10.85 24.25 10.69
CA ASP A 61 -11.10 24.34 12.13
C ASP A 61 -11.10 22.96 12.81
N VAL A 62 -11.72 21.97 12.16
CA VAL A 62 -11.71 20.58 12.62
C VAL A 62 -10.31 19.99 12.57
N LEU A 63 -9.55 20.28 11.51
CA LEU A 63 -8.17 19.83 11.35
C LEU A 63 -7.24 20.42 12.42
N VAL A 64 -7.30 21.73 12.69
CA VAL A 64 -6.53 22.39 13.76
C VAL A 64 -6.80 21.72 15.11
N LYS A 65 -8.07 21.45 15.42
CA LYS A 65 -8.45 20.78 16.66
C LYS A 65 -7.86 19.36 16.75
N LEU A 66 -8.01 18.56 15.70
CA LEU A 66 -7.51 17.18 15.67
C LEU A 66 -5.98 17.12 15.71
N TYR A 67 -5.28 17.97 14.94
CA TYR A 67 -3.82 18.03 14.92
C TYR A 67 -3.25 18.50 16.26
N GLY A 68 -3.92 19.43 16.94
CA GLY A 68 -3.57 19.81 18.32
C GLY A 68 -3.73 18.65 19.30
N GLN A 69 -4.86 17.92 19.24
CA GLN A 69 -5.12 16.76 20.11
C GLN A 69 -4.14 15.61 19.87
N LEU A 70 -3.82 15.32 18.61
CA LEU A 70 -2.92 14.23 18.21
C LEU A 70 -1.46 14.65 18.18
N THR A 71 -1.15 15.91 18.51
CA THR A 71 0.21 16.47 18.57
C THR A 71 0.98 16.43 17.23
N PHE A 72 0.29 16.54 16.11
CA PHE A 72 0.90 16.64 14.77
C PHE A 72 1.39 18.07 14.50
N LYS A 73 2.50 18.44 15.14
CA LYS A 73 3.03 19.82 15.17
C LYS A 73 3.33 20.38 13.78
N SER A 74 3.89 19.59 12.87
CA SER A 74 4.24 20.07 11.52
C SER A 74 3.00 20.44 10.69
N TRP A 75 2.00 19.56 10.64
CA TRP A 75 0.75 19.83 9.92
C TRP A 75 -0.11 20.90 10.59
N LEU A 76 -0.04 21.01 11.93
CA LEU A 76 -0.69 22.10 12.66
C LEU A 76 -0.08 23.45 12.28
N ASN A 77 1.25 23.56 12.29
CA ASN A 77 1.94 24.80 11.92
C ASN A 77 1.64 25.18 10.46
N GLU A 78 1.67 24.21 9.54
CA GLU A 78 1.31 24.44 8.13
C GLU A 78 -0.09 25.04 7.97
N LEU A 79 -1.09 24.51 8.70
CA LEU A 79 -2.44 25.07 8.69
C LEU A 79 -2.52 26.48 9.27
N LEU A 80 -1.78 26.75 10.34
CA LEU A 80 -1.74 28.07 11.00
C LEU A 80 -1.03 29.12 10.15
N GLU A 81 -0.05 28.72 9.34
CA GLU A 81 0.68 29.57 8.40
C GLU A 81 -0.10 29.86 7.11
N GLY A 82 -1.37 29.44 7.03
CA GLY A 82 -2.24 29.69 5.89
C GLY A 82 -2.29 28.56 4.87
N GLY A 83 -1.74 27.39 5.20
CA GLY A 83 -1.81 26.19 4.38
C GLY A 83 -3.25 25.82 4.00
N SER A 84 -3.40 25.20 2.83
CA SER A 84 -4.69 24.76 2.31
C SER A 84 -5.30 23.63 3.18
N GLY A 85 -4.45 22.82 3.81
CA GLY A 85 -4.88 21.60 4.51
C GLY A 85 -5.30 20.47 3.57
N SER A 86 -5.23 20.70 2.27
CA SER A 86 -5.35 19.69 1.23
C SER A 86 -4.05 18.88 1.15
N VAL A 87 -4.14 17.57 1.34
CA VAL A 87 -3.02 16.67 1.04
C VAL A 87 -3.01 16.44 -0.46
N GLU A 88 -2.05 17.04 -1.15
CA GLU A 88 -1.80 16.72 -2.55
C GLU A 88 -1.07 15.37 -2.62
N ALA A 89 -1.59 14.47 -3.45
CA ALA A 89 -0.88 13.23 -3.74
C ALA A 89 0.35 13.59 -4.57
N VAL A 90 1.53 13.42 -4.00
CA VAL A 90 2.76 13.41 -4.78
C VAL A 90 2.74 12.14 -5.62
N GLU A 91 2.29 12.24 -6.86
CA GLU A 91 2.35 11.14 -7.81
C GLU A 91 3.80 10.95 -8.29
N LEU A 92 4.68 10.49 -7.39
CA LEU A 92 6.00 10.00 -7.77
C LEU A 92 5.92 8.51 -8.09
N ALA A 93 5.13 8.18 -9.12
CA ALA A 93 5.26 6.92 -9.81
C ALA A 93 6.56 6.93 -10.62
N GLY A 94 7.65 6.47 -9.99
CA GLY A 94 8.85 5.94 -10.65
C GLY A 94 9.63 6.90 -11.54
N SER A 95 10.51 7.71 -10.95
CA SER A 95 11.81 8.05 -11.58
C SER A 95 12.77 8.60 -10.55
N SER A 96 13.80 7.80 -10.25
CA SER A 96 15.01 8.23 -9.58
C SER A 96 15.80 9.13 -10.54
N GLN A 97 15.70 10.46 -10.42
CA GLN A 97 16.76 11.32 -10.93
C GLN A 97 16.83 12.66 -10.19
N ALA A 98 17.97 12.86 -9.54
CA ALA A 98 18.36 14.12 -8.93
C ALA A 98 18.75 15.15 -10.01
N SER A 99 18.26 16.39 -9.87
CA SER A 99 19.09 17.59 -10.00
C SER A 99 18.36 18.84 -9.50
N SER A 100 19.17 19.66 -8.84
CA SER A 100 18.90 20.81 -8.00
C SER A 100 18.47 22.08 -8.74
N SER A 101 17.59 22.86 -8.12
CA SER A 101 17.60 24.34 -8.17
C SER A 101 17.05 24.88 -6.85
N GLN A 102 17.86 25.70 -6.18
CA GLN A 102 17.66 26.22 -4.82
C GLN A 102 16.49 27.20 -4.71
N ALA A 103 15.68 27.02 -3.67
CA ALA A 103 15.15 28.11 -2.86
C ALA A 103 15.24 27.65 -1.40
N GLU A 104 16.07 28.35 -0.62
CA GLU A 104 16.27 28.09 0.81
C GLU A 104 14.98 28.41 1.58
N MET A 105 14.37 27.38 2.16
CA MET A 105 13.60 27.50 3.39
C MET A 105 14.12 26.43 4.32
N GLU A 106 14.69 26.84 5.45
CA GLU A 106 15.04 25.95 6.55
C GLU A 106 13.77 25.27 7.06
N THR A 107 13.49 24.08 6.53
CA THR A 107 12.77 23.06 7.26
C THR A 107 13.80 21.96 7.49
N SER A 108 14.19 21.77 8.76
CA SER A 108 14.98 20.62 9.15
C SER A 108 14.10 19.38 9.00
N ALA A 109 14.02 18.89 7.76
CA ALA A 109 13.52 17.57 7.45
C ALA A 109 14.33 16.60 8.30
N VAL A 110 13.65 15.93 9.24
CA VAL A 110 14.26 14.90 10.06
C VAL A 110 14.82 13.83 9.12
N THR A 111 16.14 13.77 9.01
CA THR A 111 16.85 12.69 8.30
C THR A 111 16.58 11.40 9.06
N ILE A 112 15.64 10.60 8.55
CA ILE A 112 15.38 9.26 9.07
C ILE A 112 16.61 8.40 8.75
N ASP A 113 17.34 7.98 9.79
CA ASP A 113 18.43 7.02 9.65
C ASP A 113 17.86 5.65 9.28
N ARG A 114 18.19 5.19 8.07
CA ARG A 114 17.73 3.92 7.51
C ARG A 114 18.80 2.83 7.59
N SER A 115 19.93 3.10 8.27
CA SER A 115 21.03 2.13 8.45
C SER A 115 20.62 0.85 9.19
N GLN A 116 19.48 0.88 9.89
CA GLN A 116 18.94 -0.24 10.65
C GLN A 116 17.77 -0.97 9.98
N TYR A 117 17.36 -0.58 8.75
CA TYR A 117 16.29 -1.27 8.03
C TYR A 117 16.88 -2.30 7.07
N GLU A 118 16.69 -3.59 7.39
CA GLU A 118 16.92 -4.68 6.43
C GLU A 118 15.76 -4.79 5.44
N THR A 119 16.08 -4.87 4.14
CA THR A 119 15.17 -5.18 3.03
C THR A 119 14.95 -6.67 2.88
#